data_AF-A0A916K127-F1
#
_entry.id   AF-A0A916K127-F1
#
_cell.length_a   1.000
_cell.length_b   1.000
_cell.length_c   1.000
_cell.angle_alpha   90.00
_cell.angle_beta   90.00
_cell.angle_gamma   90.00
#
_symmetry.space_group_name_H-M   'P 1'
#
loop_
_entity.id
_entity.type
_entity.pdbx_description
1 polymer ?
#
loop_
_entity_poly.entity_id
_entity_poly.type
_entity_poly.pdbx_seq_one_letter_code
_entity_poly.pdbx_strand_id
1 'polypeptide(L)' 'MKKRQAEQAKDDYIMLEKDYILRLREGNSGVEGDVIMLDTRRPGQGTHLFDAPAHETPEALAAWARGALRAFREG' A
#
# COMPACT_ATOMS: atom_id res chain seq x y z
N MET A 1 -10.31 23.04 -21.19
CA MET A 1 -9.14 22.15 -21.21
C MET A 1 -8.69 21.88 -19.78
N LYS A 2 -8.60 20.58 -19.44
CA LYS A 2 -8.01 19.90 -18.28
C LYS A 2 -7.27 20.73 -17.21
N LYS A 3 -7.81 20.75 -15.98
CA LYS A 3 -7.04 20.53 -14.75
C LYS A 3 -7.88 19.67 -13.78
N ARG A 4 -8.07 18.40 -14.17
CA ARG A 4 -8.11 17.33 -13.17
C ARG A 4 -6.71 17.28 -12.59
N GLN A 5 -6.57 17.34 -11.26
CA GLN A 5 -5.58 16.59 -10.47
C GLN A 5 -5.42 17.26 -9.10
N ALA A 6 -5.44 16.40 -8.08
CA ALA A 6 -5.15 16.67 -6.67
C ALA A 6 -6.26 17.34 -5.85
N GLU A 7 -7.53 17.00 -6.11
CA GLU A 7 -8.43 16.80 -4.97
C GLU A 7 -7.86 15.63 -4.20
N GLN A 8 -7.43 15.92 -2.98
CA GLN A 8 -6.82 15.03 -2.00
C GLN A 8 -7.55 13.67 -2.00
N ALA A 9 -7.05 12.73 -2.81
CA ALA A 9 -7.11 11.34 -2.42
C ALA A 9 -6.40 11.33 -1.07
N LYS A 10 -7.19 11.28 0.01
CA LYS A 10 -6.73 10.88 1.32
C LYS A 10 -5.88 9.64 1.05
N ASP A 11 -4.58 9.79 1.11
CA ASP A 11 -3.62 8.70 0.96
C ASP A 11 -3.88 7.82 2.19
N ASP A 12 -4.86 6.92 2.06
CA ASP A 12 -5.24 5.98 3.10
C ASP A 12 -4.15 4.90 3.04
N TYR A 13 -3.06 5.14 3.76
CA TYR A 13 -1.97 4.18 3.88
C TYR A 13 -1.95 3.59 5.29
N ILE A 14 -1.74 2.29 5.36
CA ILE A 14 -1.57 1.56 6.59
C ILE A 14 -0.07 1.28 6.75
N MET A 15 0.51 1.73 7.86
CA MET A 15 1.86 1.30 8.23
C MET A 15 1.85 -0.18 8.57
N LEU A 16 2.58 -0.99 7.80
CA LEU A 16 2.75 -2.41 8.05
C LEU A 16 3.87 -2.62 9.08
N GLU A 17 5.01 -1.99 8.85
CA GLU A 17 6.23 -2.01 9.67
C GLU A 17 6.99 -0.68 9.54
N LYS A 18 8.17 -0.55 10.19
CA LYS A 18 8.95 0.69 10.27
C LYS A 18 9.23 1.36 8.92
N ASP A 19 9.53 0.56 7.91
CA ASP A 19 9.93 1.02 6.58
C ASP A 19 8.98 0.48 5.49
N TYR A 20 7.78 0.02 5.86
CA TYR A 20 6.84 -0.60 4.92
C TYR A 20 5.43 -0.07 5.11
N ILE A 21 4.84 0.43 4.04
CA ILE A 21 3.47 0.92 4.00
C ILE A 21 2.65 0.11 3.02
N LEU A 22 1.36 -0.03 3.31
CA LEU A 22 0.35 -0.49 2.39
C LEU A 22 -0.45 0.74 1.96
N ARG A 23 -0.32 1.16 0.70
CA ARG A 23 -1.17 2.21 0.14
C ARG A 23 -2.48 1.58 -0.30
N LEU A 24 -3.60 2.02 0.27
CA LEU A 24 -4.92 1.54 -0.11
C LEU A 24 -5.40 2.22 -1.38
N ARG A 25 -6.15 1.48 -2.17
CA ARG A 25 -6.83 1.94 -3.38
C ARG A 25 -8.23 1.37 -3.37
N GLU A 26 -9.23 2.22 -3.50
CA GLU A 26 -10.60 1.75 -3.71
C GLU A 26 -10.70 1.13 -5.10
N GLY A 27 -10.95 -0.18 -5.12
CA GLY A 27 -11.19 -0.97 -6.32
C GLY A 27 -12.69 -1.14 -6.56
N ASN A 28 -13.04 -1.63 -7.75
CA ASN A 28 -14.45 -1.83 -8.13
C ASN A 28 -15.15 -2.95 -7.32
N SER A 29 -14.38 -3.81 -6.64
CA SER A 29 -14.88 -4.97 -5.88
C SER A 29 -14.42 -5.02 -4.43
N GLY A 30 -13.84 -3.93 -3.91
CA GLY A 30 -13.34 -3.87 -2.55
C GLY A 30 -12.17 -2.90 -2.41
N VAL A 31 -11.34 -3.12 -1.40
CA VAL A 31 -10.12 -2.35 -1.17
C VAL A 31 -8.93 -3.16 -1.66
N GLU A 32 -8.20 -2.59 -2.60
CA GLU A 32 -6.93 -3.07 -3.14
C GLU A 32 -5.79 -2.25 -2.55
N GLY A 33 -4.54 -2.63 -2.82
CA GLY A 33 -3.44 -1.78 -2.39
C GLY A 33 -2.08 -2.15 -2.93
N ASP A 34 -1.09 -1.32 -2.62
CA ASP A 34 0.29 -1.53 -3.01
C ASP A 34 1.16 -1.59 -1.77
N VAL A 35 2.01 -2.62 -1.64
CA VAL A 35 3.02 -2.65 -0.58
C VAL A 35 4.28 -1.95 -1.06
N ILE A 36 4.65 -0.90 -0.35
CA ILE A 36 5.76 -0.01 -0.69
C ILE A 36 6.74 -0.03 0.48
N MET A 37 7.99 -0.37 0.19
CA MET A 37 9.11 -0.17 1.10
C MET A 37 9.60 1.27 1.00
N LEU A 38 9.52 2.03 2.07
CA LEU A 38 10.03 3.39 2.15
C LEU A 38 11.56 3.37 2.16
N ASP A 39 12.17 4.23 1.34
CA ASP A 39 13.62 4.39 1.34
C ASP A 39 14.03 5.36 2.45
N THR A 40 14.75 4.84 3.46
CA THR A 40 15.24 5.64 4.60
C THR A 40 16.32 6.65 4.21
N ARG A 41 16.98 6.47 3.07
CA ARG A 41 18.04 7.36 2.57
C ARG A 41 17.47 8.49 1.71
N ARG A 42 16.26 8.33 1.18
CA ARG A 42 15.59 9.26 0.28
C ARG A 42 14.14 9.46 0.69
N PRO A 43 13.87 10.42 1.60
CA PRO A 43 12.50 10.71 2.02
C PRO A 43 11.63 11.05 0.81
N GLY A 44 10.51 10.33 0.66
CA GLY A 44 9.58 10.46 -0.46
C GLY A 44 9.83 9.51 -1.63
N GLN A 45 10.89 8.69 -1.60
CA GLN A 45 11.02 7.53 -2.50
C GLN A 45 10.58 6.25 -1.79
N GLY A 46 9.83 5.42 -2.51
CA GLY A 46 9.43 4.10 -2.05
C GLY A 46 9.60 3.08 -3.17
N THR A 47 10.07 1.89 -2.81
CA THR A 47 10.16 0.75 -3.72
C THR A 47 8.88 -0.05 -3.62
N HIS A 48 8.15 -0.15 -4.73
CA HIS A 48 7.02 -1.06 -4.83
C HIS A 48 7.50 -2.51 -4.74
N LEU A 49 6.97 -3.28 -3.79
CA LEU A 49 7.32 -4.68 -3.60
C LEU A 49 6.32 -5.59 -4.32
N PHE A 50 5.04 -5.45 -3.99
CA PHE A 50 3.98 -6.29 -4.53
C PHE A 50 2.62 -5.59 -4.44
N ASP A 51 1.76 -5.95 -5.39
CA ASP A 51 0.37 -5.52 -5.45
C ASP A 51 -0.46 -6.43 -4.53
N ALA A 52 -1.34 -5.82 -3.75
CA ALA A 52 -2.19 -6.50 -2.78
C ALA A 52 -3.59 -6.68 -3.39
N PRO A 53 -4.10 -7.93 -3.47
CA PRO A 53 -5.34 -8.24 -4.16
C PRO A 53 -6.53 -7.56 -3.49
N ALA A 54 -7.66 -7.46 -4.20
CA ALA A 54 -8.88 -6.90 -3.63
C ALA A 54 -9.37 -7.70 -2.42
N HIS A 55 -9.60 -7.00 -1.31
CA HIS A 55 -10.18 -7.53 -0.09
C HIS A 55 -11.43 -6.74 0.31
N GLU A 56 -12.33 -7.38 1.06
CA GLU A 56 -13.59 -6.78 1.51
C GLU A 56 -13.36 -5.61 2.49
N THR A 57 -12.27 -5.65 3.27
CA THR A 57 -11.93 -4.62 4.25
C THR A 57 -10.44 -4.26 4.21
N PRO A 58 -10.09 -3.00 4.56
CA PRO A 58 -8.69 -2.58 4.66
C PRO A 58 -7.91 -3.35 5.74
N GLU A 59 -8.58 -3.82 6.79
CA GLU A 59 -7.98 -4.66 7.83
C GLU A 59 -7.58 -6.04 7.31
N ALA A 60 -8.44 -6.68 6.49
CA ALA A 60 -8.12 -7.94 5.85
C ALA A 60 -6.94 -7.80 4.87
N LEU A 61 -6.93 -6.71 4.10
CA LEU A 61 -5.83 -6.36 3.21
C LEU A 61 -4.51 -6.15 3.98
N ALA A 62 -4.56 -5.44 5.11
CA ALA A 62 -3.38 -5.23 5.95
C ALA A 62 -2.84 -6.54 6.57
N ALA A 63 -3.74 -7.44 7.01
CA ALA A 63 -3.34 -8.75 7.51
C ALA A 63 -2.67 -9.60 6.42
N TRP A 64 -3.24 -9.61 5.21
CA TRP A 64 -2.62 -10.25 4.05
C TRP A 64 -1.25 -9.65 3.73
N ALA A 65 -1.15 -8.31 3.68
CA ALA A 65 0.08 -7.60 3.36
C ALA A 65 1.20 -7.87 4.38
N ARG A 66 0.87 -7.97 5.67
CA ARG A 66 1.82 -8.38 6.72
C ARG A 66 2.32 -9.81 6.52
N GLY A 67 1.42 -10.74 6.16
CA GLY A 67 1.78 -12.12 5.85
C GLY A 67 2.69 -12.24 4.63
N ALA A 68 2.35 -11.55 3.55
CA ALA A 68 3.14 -11.48 2.33
C ALA A 68 4.52 -10.86 2.58
N LEU A 69 4.58 -9.77 3.36
CA LEU A 69 5.83 -9.12 3.73
C LEU A 69 6.74 -10.05 4.54
N ARG A 70 6.17 -10.80 5.48
CA ARG A 70 6.92 -11.78 6.27
C ARG A 70 7.49 -12.89 5.38
N ALA A 71 6.67 -13.46 4.49
CA ALA A 71 7.11 -14.47 3.54
C ALA A 71 8.22 -13.94 2.60
N PHE A 72 8.11 -12.70 2.15
CA PHE A 72 9.13 -12.02 1.34
C PHE A 72 10.47 -11.83 2.08
N ARG A 73 10.45 -11.65 3.40
CA ARG A 73 11.66 -11.50 4.22
C ARG A 73 12.33 -12.83 4.59
N GLU A 74 11.55 -13.91 4.69
CA GLU A 74 12.05 -15.24 5.06
C GLU A 74 12.50 -16.07 3.84
N GLY A 75 12.10 -15.69 2.63
CA GLY A 75 12.51 -16.30 1.36
C GLY A 75 13.76 -15.68 0.74
#